data_AF-W4M8C9-F1
#
_entry.id   AF-W4M8C9-F1
#
_cell.length_a   1.000
_cell.length_b   1.000
_cell.length_c   1.000
_cell.angle_alpha   90.00
_cell.angle_beta   90.00
_cell.angle_gamma   90.00
#
_symmetry.space_group_name_H-M   'P 1'
#
loop_
_entity.id
_entity.type
_entity.pdbx_description
1 polymer ?
#
loop_
_entity_poly.entity_id
_entity_poly.type
_entity_poly.pdbx_seq_one_letter_code
_entity_poly.pdbx_strand_id
1 'polypeptide(L)'
;MIEAYHKITDFCNRRGKDPVIRNHAFCMYIETLSQALASHENPTPMRMETTSAALLTEQAIEGYVSRAETLVDNITVAVVNPYIRKRTTQDFWLAVASSVVGSFLFALGLALVFWLAKDQIRAWLQTLSE
;
A
#
# COMPACT_ATOMS: atom_id res chain seq x y z
N MET A 1 11.43 17.13 25.39
CA MET A 1 11.31 16.23 24.21
C MET A 1 10.63 14.90 24.54
N ILE A 2 11.10 14.15 25.55
CA ILE A 2 10.48 12.88 25.96
C ILE A 2 9.01 13.07 26.39
N GLU A 3 8.73 14.12 27.17
CA GLU A 3 7.38 14.46 27.59
C GLU A 3 6.43 14.78 26.42
N ALA A 4 6.92 15.53 25.42
CA ALA A 4 6.17 15.83 24.20
C ALA A 4 5.80 14.54 23.43
N TYR A 5 6.75 13.61 23.33
CA TYR A 5 6.53 12.31 22.70
C TYR A 5 5.46 11.51 23.43
N HIS A 6 5.51 11.44 24.76
CA HIS A 6 4.49 10.75 25.56
C HIS A 6 3.11 11.38 25.37
N LYS A 7 3.00 12.70 25.44
CA LYS A 7 1.71 13.39 25.31
C LYS A 7 1.06 13.16 23.94
N ILE A 8 1.85 13.23 22.87
CA ILE A 8 1.38 12.93 21.51
C ILE A 8 1.04 11.44 21.38
N THR A 9 1.85 10.56 21.94
CA THR A 9 1.63 9.11 21.93
C THR A 9 0.34 8.73 22.65
N ASP A 10 0.08 9.29 23.83
CA ASP A 10 -1.13 9.02 24.62
C ASP A 10 -2.38 9.58 23.93
N PHE A 11 -2.27 10.73 23.27
CA PHE A 11 -3.35 11.24 22.42
C PHE A 11 -3.67 10.27 21.26
N CYS A 12 -2.64 9.85 20.52
CA CYS A 12 -2.78 8.91 19.41
C CYS A 12 -3.34 7.55 19.85
N ASN A 13 -2.83 6.99 20.95
CA ASN A 13 -3.28 5.70 21.49
C ASN A 13 -4.75 5.76 21.94
N ARG A 14 -5.17 6.83 22.61
CA ARG A 14 -6.57 7.03 23.02
C ARG A 14 -7.53 7.11 21.84
N ARG A 15 -7.07 7.64 20.70
CA ARG A 15 -7.85 7.73 19.45
C ARG A 15 -7.60 6.57 18.48
N GLY A 16 -6.91 5.52 18.91
CA GLY A 16 -6.66 4.33 18.09
C GLY A 16 -5.86 4.61 16.82
N LYS A 17 -4.97 5.61 16.82
CA LYS A 17 -4.18 5.99 15.65
C LYS A 17 -3.00 5.04 15.44
N ASP A 18 -2.68 4.78 14.17
CA ASP A 18 -1.59 3.91 13.77
C ASP A 18 -0.22 4.44 14.25
N PRO A 19 0.74 3.56 14.64
CA PRO A 19 2.11 3.96 14.98
C PRO A 19 2.82 4.84 13.94
N VAL A 20 2.54 4.66 12.65
CA VAL A 20 3.10 5.48 11.55
C VAL A 20 2.56 6.90 11.62
N ILE A 21 1.24 7.07 11.78
CA ILE A 21 0.59 8.38 11.96
C ILE A 21 1.15 9.07 13.20
N ARG A 22 1.29 8.33 14.31
CA ARG A 22 1.87 8.84 15.56
C ARG A 22 3.30 9.36 15.36
N ASN A 23 4.16 8.61 14.68
CA ASN A 23 5.52 9.04 14.41
C ASN A 23 5.56 10.29 13.52
N HIS A 24 4.72 10.35 12.48
CA HIS A 24 4.63 11.52 11.61
C HIS A 24 4.11 12.75 12.36
N ALA A 25 3.10 12.60 13.22
CA ALA A 25 2.60 13.69 14.05
C ALA A 25 3.68 14.23 14.99
N PHE A 26 4.51 13.35 15.57
CA PHE A 26 5.65 13.77 16.38
C PHE A 26 6.73 14.51 15.55
N CYS A 27 7.05 14.04 14.35
CA CYS A 27 7.97 14.75 13.46
C CYS A 27 7.46 16.15 13.09
N MET A 28 6.16 16.30 12.81
CA MET A 28 5.54 17.60 12.52
C MET A 28 5.61 18.55 13.73
N TYR A 29 5.44 18.03 14.94
CA TYR A 29 5.65 18.81 16.16
C TYR A 29 7.10 19.31 16.26
N ILE A 30 8.10 18.44 16.04
CA ILE A 30 9.52 18.81 16.08
C ILE A 30 9.85 19.86 15.01
N GLU A 31 9.31 19.71 13.80
CA GLU A 31 9.48 20.69 12.73
C GLU A 31 8.84 22.04 13.07
N THR A 32 7.63 22.03 13.62
CA THR A 32 6.95 23.27 14.04
C THR A 32 7.71 23.96 15.17
N LEU A 33 8.23 23.18 16.13
CA LEU A 33 9.05 23.68 17.22
C LEU A 33 10.37 24.25 16.70
N SER A 34 11.04 23.58 15.77
CA SER A 34 12.31 24.06 15.21
C SER A 34 12.12 25.35 14.41
N GLN A 35 11.04 25.47 13.64
CA GLN A 35 10.69 26.69 12.92
C GLN A 35 10.38 27.85 13.89
N ALA A 36 9.63 27.58 14.96
CA ALA A 36 9.32 28.59 15.98
C ALA A 36 10.58 29.07 16.71
N LEU A 37 11.53 28.18 16.97
CA LEU A 37 12.79 28.52 17.63
C LEU A 37 13.80 29.20 16.70
N ALA A 38 13.83 28.84 15.42
CA ALA A 38 14.68 29.47 14.40
C ALA A 38 14.31 30.93 14.14
N SER A 39 13.07 31.32 14.47
CA SER A 39 12.59 32.70 14.41
C SER A 39 13.18 33.61 15.50
N HIS A 40 14.00 33.07 16.41
CA HIS A 40 14.62 33.80 17.51
C HIS A 40 16.15 33.65 17.48
N GLU A 41 16.86 34.78 17.46
CA GLU A 41 18.34 34.84 17.36
C GLU A 41 19.08 34.26 18.59
N ASN A 42 18.39 34.15 19.74
CA ASN A 42 18.87 33.45 20.95
C ASN A 42 17.70 33.02 21.85
N PRO A 43 17.19 31.78 21.71
CA PRO A 43 16.11 31.29 22.54
C PRO A 43 16.61 30.98 23.97
N THR A 44 16.04 31.66 24.97
CA THR A 44 16.28 31.33 26.38
C THR A 44 15.56 30.01 26.76
N PRO A 45 16.06 29.26 27.75
CA PRO A 45 15.44 27.99 28.19
C PRO A 45 13.95 28.13 28.56
N MET A 46 13.62 29.23 29.25
CA MET A 46 12.24 29.56 29.61
C MET A 46 11.35 29.76 28.38
N ARG A 47 11.87 30.36 27.30
CA ARG A 47 11.13 30.52 26.05
C ARG A 47 10.92 29.18 25.35
N MET A 48 11.92 28.31 25.34
CA MET A 48 11.80 26.97 24.77
C MET A 48 10.69 26.17 25.46
N GLU A 49 10.59 26.23 26.79
CA GLU A 49 9.54 25.55 27.54
C GLU A 49 8.15 26.15 27.26
N THR A 50 8.01 27.48 27.24
CA THR A 50 6.72 28.12 26.94
C THR A 50 6.25 27.83 25.51
N THR A 51 7.15 27.85 24.53
CA THR A 51 6.82 27.54 23.13
C THR A 51 6.47 26.06 22.99
N SER A 52 7.22 25.17 23.64
CA SER A 52 6.90 23.74 23.70
C SER A 52 5.51 23.50 24.31
N ALA A 53 5.18 24.16 25.42
CA ALA A 53 3.88 24.00 26.07
C ALA A 53 2.71 24.48 25.19
N ALA A 54 2.89 25.61 24.49
CA ALA A 54 1.89 26.16 23.57
C ALA A 54 1.61 25.22 22.36
N LEU A 55 2.65 24.57 21.85
CA LEU A 55 2.56 23.62 20.74
C LEU A 55 2.04 22.22 21.14
N LEU A 56 1.91 21.97 22.45
CA LEU A 56 1.41 20.70 23.01
C LEU A 56 -0.03 20.80 23.52
N THR A 57 -0.79 21.77 23.04
CA THR A 57 -2.24 21.82 23.27
C THR A 57 -2.95 20.70 22.53
N GLU A 58 -4.10 20.25 23.03
CA GLU A 58 -4.84 19.14 22.41
C GLU A 58 -5.24 19.45 20.96
N GLN A 59 -5.63 20.70 20.69
CA GLN A 59 -5.95 21.18 19.34
C GLN A 59 -4.74 21.17 18.40
N ALA A 60 -3.55 21.55 18.88
CA ALA A 60 -2.33 21.48 18.08
C ALA A 60 -1.97 20.03 17.73
N ILE A 61 -2.06 19.13 18.73
CA ILE A 61 -1.80 17.70 18.55
C ILE A 61 -2.78 17.10 17.53
N GLU A 62 -4.07 17.43 17.63
CA GLU A 62 -5.09 17.01 16.66
C GLU A 62 -4.76 17.52 15.25
N GLY A 63 -4.29 18.76 15.11
CA GLY A 63 -3.81 19.31 13.85
C GLY A 63 -2.64 18.53 13.25
N TYR A 64 -1.65 18.16 14.07
CA TYR A 64 -0.52 17.33 13.62
C TYR A 64 -0.96 15.93 13.19
N VAL A 65 -1.87 15.31 13.96
CA VAL A 65 -2.41 13.98 13.62
C VAL A 65 -3.21 14.03 12.32
N SER A 66 -4.10 15.02 12.16
CA SER A 66 -4.90 15.17 10.93
C SER A 66 -4.01 15.38 9.69
N ARG A 67 -2.96 16.20 9.80
CA ARG A 67 -2.00 16.38 8.70
C ARG A 67 -1.21 15.11 8.42
N ALA A 68 -0.81 14.37 9.45
CA ALA A 68 -0.13 13.10 9.30
C ALA A 68 -1.02 12.06 8.60
N GLU A 69 -2.31 12.01 8.91
CA GLU A 69 -3.28 11.15 8.23
C GLU A 69 -3.40 11.50 6.75
N THR A 70 -3.59 12.77 6.42
CA THR A 70 -3.66 13.23 5.02
C THR A 70 -2.37 12.92 4.28
N LEU A 71 -1.20 13.06 4.91
CA LEU A 71 0.07 12.74 4.28
C LEU A 71 0.20 11.24 3.99
N VAL A 72 -0.13 10.39 4.97
CA VAL A 72 -0.09 8.93 4.81
C VAL A 72 -1.08 8.47 3.74
N ASP A 73 -2.30 9.04 3.72
CA ASP A 73 -3.31 8.71 2.72
C ASP A 73 -2.85 9.14 1.32
N ASN A 74 -2.32 10.36 1.16
CA ASN A 74 -1.77 10.84 -0.09
C ASN A 74 -0.63 9.95 -0.61
N ILE A 75 0.29 9.51 0.26
CA ILE A 75 1.36 8.58 -0.11
C ILE A 75 0.78 7.24 -0.54
N THR A 76 -0.23 6.74 0.16
CA THR A 76 -0.88 5.47 -0.16
C THR A 76 -1.57 5.54 -1.53
N VAL A 77 -2.30 6.62 -1.80
CA VAL A 77 -2.97 6.84 -3.09
C VAL A 77 -1.95 7.06 -4.22
N ALA A 78 -0.90 7.85 -3.99
CA ALA A 78 0.07 8.19 -5.02
C ALA A 78 1.04 7.03 -5.33
N VAL A 79 1.40 6.22 -4.34
CA VAL A 79 2.46 5.21 -4.46
C VAL A 79 1.90 3.81 -4.45
N VAL A 80 1.00 3.46 -3.52
CA VAL A 80 0.58 2.06 -3.34
C VAL A 80 -0.49 1.67 -4.37
N ASN A 81 -1.53 2.49 -4.52
CA ASN A 81 -2.64 2.20 -5.43
C ASN A 81 -2.24 1.97 -6.90
N PRO A 82 -1.37 2.78 -7.54
CA PRO A 82 -0.99 2.52 -8.92
C PRO A 82 -0.20 1.22 -9.09
N TYR A 83 0.61 0.81 -8.10
CA TYR A 83 1.32 -0.46 -8.16
C TYR A 83 0.37 -1.65 -8.01
N ILE A 84 -0.57 -1.59 -7.06
CA ILE A 84 -1.59 -2.63 -6.91
C ILE A 84 -2.40 -2.77 -8.20
N ARG A 85 -2.90 -1.65 -8.74
CA ARG A 85 -3.71 -1.66 -9.95
C ARG A 85 -2.96 -2.24 -11.15
N LYS A 86 -1.69 -1.85 -11.36
CA LYS A 86 -0.84 -2.41 -12.42
C LYS A 86 -0.63 -3.91 -12.26
N ARG A 87 -0.32 -4.36 -11.04
CA ARG A 87 -0.12 -5.78 -10.74
C ARG A 87 -1.39 -6.59 -11.02
N THR A 88 -2.55 -6.16 -10.55
CA THR A 88 -3.82 -6.85 -10.80
C THR A 88 -4.14 -6.95 -12.29
N THR A 89 -3.91 -5.87 -13.07
CA THR A 89 -4.10 -5.93 -14.52
C THR A 89 -3.14 -6.89 -15.21
N GLN A 90 -1.87 -6.92 -14.79
CA GLN A 90 -0.87 -7.83 -15.34
C GLN A 90 -1.22 -9.29 -15.02
N ASP A 91 -1.58 -9.58 -13.77
CA ASP A 91 -1.96 -10.91 -13.31
C ASP A 91 -3.20 -11.41 -14.07
N PHE A 92 -4.18 -10.54 -14.33
CA PHE A 92 -5.35 -10.85 -15.15
C PHE A 92 -4.95 -11.27 -16.57
N TRP A 93 -4.11 -10.48 -17.24
CA TRP A 93 -3.68 -10.79 -18.61
C TRP A 93 -2.82 -12.05 -18.69
N LEU A 94 -2.02 -12.31 -17.67
CA LEU A 94 -1.19 -13.52 -17.58
C LEU A 94 -2.07 -14.77 -17.37
N ALA A 95 -3.12 -14.67 -16.55
CA ALA A 95 -4.13 -15.72 -16.39
C ALA A 95 -4.87 -15.99 -17.71
N VAL A 96 -5.30 -14.95 -18.44
CA VAL A 96 -5.94 -15.10 -19.75
C VAL A 96 -4.98 -15.76 -20.75
N ALA A 97 -3.74 -15.28 -20.85
CA ALA A 97 -2.74 -15.82 -21.78
C ALA A 97 -2.42 -17.30 -21.48
N SER A 98 -2.22 -17.66 -20.20
CA SER A 98 -1.97 -19.05 -19.80
C SER A 98 -3.15 -19.97 -20.13
N SER A 99 -4.39 -19.51 -19.96
CA SER A 99 -5.59 -20.26 -20.35
C SER A 99 -5.65 -20.50 -21.87
N VAL A 100 -5.36 -19.48 -22.68
CA VAL A 100 -5.35 -19.59 -24.14
C VAL A 100 -4.25 -20.56 -24.60
N VAL A 101 -3.04 -20.43 -24.06
CA VAL A 101 -1.92 -21.31 -24.39
C VAL A 101 -2.21 -22.75 -23.97
N GLY A 102 -2.75 -22.97 -22.77
CA GLY A 102 -3.14 -24.31 -22.30
C GLY A 102 -4.20 -24.94 -23.20
N SER A 103 -5.22 -24.19 -23.60
CA SER A 103 -6.26 -24.66 -24.52
C SER A 103 -5.68 -25.00 -25.90
N PHE A 104 -4.76 -24.17 -26.40
CA PHE A 104 -4.09 -24.42 -27.68
C PHE A 104 -3.23 -25.70 -27.64
N LEU A 105 -2.43 -25.88 -26.58
CA LEU A 105 -1.62 -27.08 -26.38
C LEU A 105 -2.49 -28.34 -26.24
N PHE A 106 -3.61 -28.24 -25.52
CA PHE A 106 -4.57 -29.33 -25.41
C PHE A 106 -5.14 -29.72 -26.78
N ALA A 107 -5.61 -28.75 -27.56
CA ALA A 107 -6.13 -28.99 -28.90
C ALA A 107 -5.08 -29.62 -29.83
N LEU A 108 -3.82 -29.18 -29.74
CA LEU A 108 -2.71 -29.71 -30.53
C LEU A 108 -2.39 -31.16 -30.14
N GLY A 109 -2.39 -31.47 -28.84
CA GLY A 109 -2.25 -32.84 -28.34
C GLY A 109 -3.38 -33.75 -28.83
N LEU A 110 -4.62 -33.24 -28.83
CA LEU A 110 -5.79 -33.98 -29.26
C LEU A 110 -5.75 -34.27 -30.78
N ALA A 111 -5.29 -33.31 -31.58
CA ALA A 111 -5.03 -33.53 -33.01
C ALA A 111 -3.97 -34.61 -33.25
N LEU A 112 -2.90 -34.63 -32.44
CA LEU A 112 -1.84 -35.64 -32.53
C LEU A 112 -2.36 -37.04 -32.17
N VAL A 113 -3.21 -37.15 -31.14
CA VAL A 113 -3.87 -38.42 -30.79
C VAL A 113 -4.73 -38.94 -31.94
N PHE A 114 -5.57 -38.09 -32.55
CA PHE A 114 -6.36 -38.48 -33.72
C PHE A 114 -5.51 -38.86 -34.92
N TRP A 115 -4.37 -38.19 -35.11
CA TRP A 115 -3.45 -38.53 -36.18
C TRP A 115 -2.83 -39.92 -36.01
N LEU A 116 -2.39 -40.27 -34.80
CA LEU A 116 -1.88 -41.61 -34.48
C LEU A 116 -2.97 -42.68 -34.53
N ALA A 117 -4.18 -42.36 -34.05
CA ALA A 117 -5.31 -43.28 -34.03
C ALA A 117 -6.00 -43.44 -35.40
N LYS A 118 -5.55 -42.71 -36.43
CA LYS A 118 -6.17 -42.68 -37.77
C LYS A 118 -6.42 -44.07 -38.35
N ASP A 119 -5.48 -44.99 -38.18
CA ASP A 119 -5.59 -46.34 -38.75
C ASP A 119 -6.56 -47.23 -37.95
N GLN A 120 -6.63 -47.08 -36.62
CA GLN A 120 -7.65 -47.78 -35.82
C GLN A 120 -9.06 -47.26 -36.11
N ILE A 121 -9.21 -45.94 -36.25
CA ILE A 121 -10.50 -45.32 -36.59
C ILE A 121 -10.97 -45.78 -37.98
N ARG A 122 -10.06 -45.91 -38.96
CA ARG A 122 -10.38 -46.47 -40.28
C ARG A 122 -10.85 -47.91 -40.21
N ALA A 123 -10.19 -48.76 -39.42
CA ALA A 123 -10.58 -50.15 -39.24
C ALA A 123 -11.99 -50.27 -38.61
N TRP A 124 -12.30 -49.41 -37.64
CA TRP A 124 -13.63 -49.36 -37.01
C TRP A 124 -14.72 -48.84 -37.95
N LEU A 125 -14.43 -47.83 -38.78
CA LEU A 125 -15.38 -47.31 -39.75
C LEU A 125 -15.73 -48.34 -40.83
N GLN A 126 -14.76 -49.16 -41.25
CA GLN A 126 -14.99 -50.23 -42.23
C GLN A 126 -15.90 -51.33 -41.67
N THR A 127 -15.72 -51.70 -40.40
CA THR A 127 -16.57 -52.70 -39.71
C THR A 127 -17.99 -52.21 -39.43
N LEU A 128 -18.22 -50.90 -39.37
CA LEU A 128 -19.56 -50.31 -39.21
C LEU A 128 -20.28 -50.06 -40.55
N SER A 129 -19.55 -50.12 -41.67
CA SER A 129 -20.10 -49.93 -43.02
C SER A 129 -20.51 -51.23 -43.73
N GLU A 130 -20.21 -52.37 -43.12
CA GLU A 130 -20.78 -53.70 -43.45
C GLU A 130 -22.02 -53.97 -42.61
#